data_AF-A0A6N7IVK0-F1
#
_entry.id   AF-A0A6N7IVK0-F1
#
_cell.length_a   1.000
_cell.length_b   1.000
_cell.length_c   1.000
_cell.angle_alpha   90.00
_cell.angle_beta   90.00
_cell.angle_gamma   90.00
#
_symmetry.space_group_name_H-M   'P 1'
#
loop_
_entity.id
_entity.type
_entity.pdbx_description
1 polymer ?
#
loop_
_entity_poly.entity_id
_entity_poly.type
_entity_poly.pdbx_seq_one_letter_code
_entity_poly.pdbx_strand_id
1 'polypeptide(L)' 'NEGLEMDLEKALAHEADLFGLVFTSDDRKEGIDAFLNKRKPEFQGR' A
#
# COMPACT_ATOMS: atom_id res chain seq x y z
N ASN A 1 -4.42 26.02 -1.69
CA ASN A 1 -5.06 26.35 -0.41
C ASN A 1 -6.33 25.51 -0.28
N GLU A 2 -6.23 24.19 -0.47
CA GLU A 2 -7.40 23.28 -0.60
C GLU A 2 -7.18 22.00 0.23
N GLY A 3 -6.32 22.06 1.26
CA GLY A 3 -5.95 20.90 2.08
C GLY A 3 -6.76 20.74 3.37
N LEU A 4 -7.71 21.64 3.64
CA LEU A 4 -8.46 21.69 4.92
C LEU A 4 -9.95 21.35 4.80
N GLU A 5 -10.47 21.17 3.58
CA GLU A 5 -11.92 21.01 3.33
C GLU A 5 -12.30 19.66 2.68
N MET A 6 -11.39 18.68 2.64
CA MET A 6 -11.83 17.30 2.52
C MET A 6 -12.24 16.82 3.90
N ASP A 7 -13.52 16.49 4.06
CA ASP A 7 -13.99 15.62 5.15
C ASP A 7 -12.96 14.51 5.34
N LEU A 8 -12.50 14.32 6.58
CA LEU A 8 -11.48 13.32 6.92
C LEU A 8 -11.81 11.95 6.32
N GLU A 9 -13.11 11.60 6.25
CA GLU A 9 -13.60 10.40 5.56
C GLU A 9 -13.25 10.34 4.07
N LYS A 10 -13.39 11.45 3.33
CA LYS A 10 -13.03 11.51 1.91
C LYS A 10 -11.52 11.41 1.72
N ALA A 11 -10.73 12.06 2.56
CA ALA A 11 -9.27 11.94 2.51
C ALA A 11 -8.82 10.50 2.78
N LEU A 12 -9.38 9.86 3.81
CA LEU A 12 -9.09 8.47 4.16
C LEU A 12 -9.55 7.48 3.07
N ALA A 13 -10.73 7.69 2.48
CA ALA A 13 -11.21 6.87 1.36
C ALA A 13 -10.29 7.02 0.14
N HIS A 14 -9.85 8.25 -0.15
CA HIS A 14 -8.97 8.53 -1.27
C HIS A 14 -7.56 7.94 -1.05
N GLU A 15 -7.05 7.98 0.18
CA GLU A 15 -5.81 7.30 0.56
C GLU A 15 -5.96 5.78 0.46
N ALA A 16 -7.07 5.20 0.91
CA ALA A 16 -7.33 3.77 0.82
C ALA A 16 -7.37 3.26 -0.63
N ASP A 17 -8.02 4.01 -1.53
CA ASP A 17 -8.06 3.68 -2.96
C ASP A 17 -6.68 3.77 -3.61
N LEU A 18 -5.91 4.83 -3.30
CA LEU A 18 -4.53 4.98 -3.79
C LEU A 18 -3.61 3.89 -3.23
N PHE A 19 -3.79 3.53 -1.96
CA PHE A 19 -3.06 2.45 -1.33
C PHE A 19 -3.36 1.12 -2.01
N GLY A 20 -4.64 0.85 -2.33
CA GLY A 20 -5.10 -0.30 -3.09
C GLY A 20 -4.48 -0.40 -4.48
N LEU A 21 -4.32 0.73 -5.18
CA LEU A 21 -3.73 0.80 -6.52
C LEU A 21 -2.25 0.40 -6.52
N VAL A 22 -1.48 0.88 -5.53
CA VAL A 22 -0.06 0.52 -5.33
C VAL A 22 0.10 -0.88 -4.73
N PHE A 23 -0.97 -1.40 -4.11
CA PHE A 23 -0.97 -2.70 -3.43
C PHE A 23 -1.04 -3.92 -4.36
N THR A 24 -0.98 -3.76 -5.69
CA THR A 24 -1.10 -4.90 -6.61
C THR A 24 0.22 -5.55 -7.02
N SER A 25 1.39 -5.00 -6.61
CA SER A 25 2.68 -5.58 -6.96
C SER A 25 2.90 -6.94 -6.30
N ASP A 26 3.49 -7.88 -7.06
CA ASP A 26 3.84 -9.20 -6.53
C ASP A 26 4.92 -9.09 -5.45
N ASP A 27 5.77 -8.07 -5.55
CA ASP A 27 6.77 -7.72 -4.52
C ASP A 27 6.16 -7.41 -3.16
N ARG A 28 4.94 -6.82 -3.11
CA ARG A 28 4.25 -6.58 -1.84
C ARG A 28 3.87 -7.90 -1.17
N LYS A 29 3.33 -8.86 -1.93
CA LYS A 29 2.95 -10.18 -1.38
C LYS A 29 4.20 -10.92 -0.87
N GLU A 30 5.26 -10.90 -1.65
CA GLU A 30 6.55 -11.51 -1.30
C GLU A 30 7.16 -10.90 -0.03
N GLY A 31 7.13 -9.56 0.11
CA GLY A 31 7.61 -8.87 1.31
C GLY A 31 6.86 -9.26 2.58
N ILE A 32 5.52 -9.35 2.51
CA ILE A 32 4.68 -9.75 3.64
C ILE A 32 4.90 -11.22 4.00
N ASP A 33 4.90 -12.10 3.00
CA ASP A 33 5.14 -13.54 3.21
C ASP A 33 6.54 -13.79 3.81
N ALA A 34 7.56 -13.13 3.28
CA ALA A 34 8.92 -13.26 3.77
C ALA A 34 9.06 -12.79 5.22
N PHE A 35 8.40 -11.69 5.58
CA PHE A 35 8.37 -11.17 6.94
C PHE A 35 7.69 -12.15 7.91
N LEU A 36 6.53 -12.69 7.54
CA LEU A 36 5.79 -13.67 8.36
C LEU A 36 6.59 -14.98 8.54
N ASN A 37 7.27 -15.42 7.48
CA ASN A 37 8.08 -16.63 7.48
C ASN A 37 9.53 -16.41 7.97
N LYS A 38 9.90 -15.20 8.42
CA LYS A 38 11.24 -14.82 8.89
C LYS A 38 12.36 -15.19 7.89
N ARG A 39 12.07 -15.09 6.60
CA ARG A 39 13.02 -15.31 5.50
C ARG A 39 13.35 -13.97 4.84
N LYS A 40 14.41 -13.95 4.03
CA LYS A 40 14.68 -12.77 3.18
C LYS A 40 13.68 -12.75 2.02
N PRO A 41 13.08 -11.59 1.71
CA PRO A 41 12.24 -11.43 0.53
C PRO A 41 13.07 -11.38 -0.77
N GLU A 42 12.54 -11.96 -1.84
CA GLU A 42 13.09 -11.89 -3.19
C GLU A 42 12.25 -10.98 -4.08
N PHE A 43 12.56 -9.68 -4.05
CA PHE A 43 11.87 -8.69 -4.88
C PHE A 43 12.31 -8.81 -6.36
N GLN A 44 11.35 -8.82 -7.27
CA GLN A 44 11.55 -8.96 -8.71
C GLN A 44 11.26 -7.66 -9.49
N GLY A 45 10.85 -6.58 -8.81
CA GLY A 45 10.64 -5.26 -9.39
C GLY A 45 9.34 -5.15 -10.21
N ARG A 46 8.31 -5.91 -9.84
CA ARG A 46 7.02 -6.00 -10.54
C ARG A 46 5.83 -5.98 -9.59
#